data_AF-A0A9Q3CUP9-F1
#
_entry.id   AF-A0A9Q3CUP9-F1
#
_cell.length_a   1.000
_cell.length_b   1.000
_cell.length_c   1.000
_cell.angle_alpha   90.00
_cell.angle_beta   90.00
_cell.angle_gamma   90.00
#
_symmetry.space_group_name_H-M   'P 1'
#
loop_
_entity.id
_entity.type
_entity.pdbx_description
1 polymer ?
#
loop_
_entity_poly.entity_id
_entity_poly.type
_entity_poly.pdbx_seq_one_letter_code
_entity_poly.pdbx_strand_id
1 'polypeptide(L)'
;MQCGGEDNSVYSLHLCFGNMDLPPSSYHDSLKELWDEEEEPEEIETVMKVFPSSYHQSLDVSSKVKADKLPHRACDHHIELEGSLPPVGVIYSLSNQELDTLRDYISENLEEGFIQPSSS
;
A
#
# COMPACT_ATOMS: atom_id res chain seq x y z
N MET A 1 -11.21 13.56 49.82
CA MET A 1 -10.37 12.37 49.61
C MET A 1 -10.07 12.26 48.13
N GLN A 2 -8.86 12.66 47.71
CA GLN A 2 -8.33 12.27 46.41
C GLN A 2 -7.97 10.79 46.50
N CYS A 3 -8.69 9.94 45.78
CA CYS A 3 -8.24 8.58 45.48
C CYS A 3 -7.62 8.64 44.09
N GLY A 4 -6.30 8.48 44.04
CA GLY A 4 -5.57 8.33 42.80
C GLY A 4 -5.59 6.89 42.30
N GLY A 5 -4.97 6.71 41.14
CA GLY A 5 -4.59 5.40 40.60
C GLY A 5 -5.62 4.82 39.65
N GLU A 6 -5.75 5.40 38.45
CA GLU A 6 -6.14 4.60 37.30
C GLU A 6 -4.90 4.41 36.45
N ASP A 7 -4.39 3.18 36.55
CA ASP A 7 -3.23 2.67 35.87
C ASP A 7 -3.58 2.59 34.38
N ASN A 8 -3.43 3.72 33.68
CA ASN A 8 -3.30 3.71 32.23
C ASN A 8 -1.95 3.05 31.92
N SER A 9 -1.96 1.71 31.93
CA SER A 9 -0.96 0.85 31.33
C SER A 9 -0.96 1.10 29.83
N VAL A 10 -0.46 2.28 29.45
CA VAL A 10 -0.06 2.60 28.09
C VAL A 10 1.01 1.58 27.77
N TYR A 11 0.63 0.61 26.94
CA TYR A 11 1.47 -0.44 26.40
C TYR A 11 2.88 0.11 26.12
N SER A 12 3.80 -0.18 27.04
CA SER A 12 5.23 0.00 26.83
C SER A 12 5.68 -1.12 25.91
N LEU A 13 5.33 -0.98 24.63
CA LEU A 13 6.02 -1.67 23.55
C LEU A 13 7.35 -0.96 23.38
N HIS A 14 8.27 -1.22 24.30
CA HIS A 14 9.68 -1.03 24.06
C HIS A 14 10.06 -2.08 23.00
N LEU A 15 9.78 -1.77 21.74
CA LEU A 15 10.30 -2.54 20.62
C LEU A 15 11.82 -2.48 20.72
N CYS A 16 12.41 -3.57 21.21
CA CYS A 16 13.79 -3.92 20.94
C CYS A 16 13.91 -4.22 19.44
N PHE A 17 13.75 -3.21 18.61
CA PHE A 17 14.48 -3.17 17.35
C PHE A 17 15.94 -3.07 17.78
N GLY A 18 16.61 -4.21 17.88
CA GLY A 18 18.06 -4.25 17.91
C GLY A 18 18.53 -3.37 16.76
N ASN A 19 19.45 -2.46 17.07
CA ASN A 19 19.96 -1.41 16.20
C ASN A 19 20.18 -1.93 14.76
N MET A 20 19.13 -1.87 13.94
CA MET A 20 19.30 -1.72 12.51
C MET A 20 19.76 -0.29 12.41
N ASP A 21 21.01 -0.10 11.98
CA ASP A 21 21.49 1.21 11.59
C ASP A 21 20.48 1.75 10.58
N LEU A 22 19.58 2.63 11.06
CA LEU A 22 18.71 3.39 10.19
C LEU A 22 19.67 4.09 9.22
N PRO A 23 19.45 3.98 7.90
CA PRO A 23 20.33 4.61 6.93
C PRO A 23 20.47 6.10 7.30
N PRO A 24 21.65 6.70 7.08
CA PRO A 24 21.89 8.10 7.42
C PRO A 24 20.71 8.98 6.98
N SER A 25 20.25 9.88 7.84
CA SER A 25 19.11 10.78 7.59
C SER A 25 19.19 11.53 6.25
N SER A 26 20.39 11.66 5.66
CA SER A 26 20.58 12.24 4.33
C SER A 26 19.87 11.47 3.21
N TYR A 27 19.61 10.17 3.40
CA TYR A 27 18.80 9.38 2.48
C TYR A 27 17.32 9.74 2.57
N HIS A 28 16.84 10.10 3.77
CA HIS A 28 15.43 10.43 3.98
C HIS A 28 15.06 11.79 3.41
N ASP A 29 15.99 12.75 3.41
CA ASP A 29 15.81 14.07 2.82
C ASP A 29 15.78 13.99 1.29
N SER A 30 16.68 13.19 0.70
CA SER A 30 16.73 12.96 -0.76
C SER A 30 15.48 12.22 -1.28
N LEU A 31 14.87 11.35 -0.47
CA LEU A 31 13.67 10.59 -0.83
C LEU A 31 12.36 11.34 -0.59
N LYS A 32 12.35 12.37 0.26
CA LYS A 32 11.17 13.23 0.45
C LYS A 32 10.97 14.19 -0.71
N GLU A 33 12.05 14.78 -1.23
CA GLU A 33 11.98 15.62 -2.44
C GLU A 33 11.47 14.83 -3.65
N LEU A 34 11.78 13.53 -3.75
CA LEU A 34 11.36 12.64 -4.84
C LEU A 34 9.90 12.17 -4.77
N TRP A 35 9.22 12.27 -3.61
CA TRP A 35 7.84 11.80 -3.44
C TRP A 35 6.82 12.94 -3.31
N ASP A 36 7.28 14.20 -3.28
CA ASP A 36 6.45 15.40 -3.22
C ASP A 36 6.45 16.21 -4.55
N GLU A 37 7.08 15.72 -5.63
CA GLU A 37 7.03 16.40 -6.94
C GLU A 37 5.73 16.09 -7.69
N GLU A 38 4.96 17.14 -7.99
CA GLU A 38 3.73 17.10 -8.79
C GLU A 38 3.98 16.41 -10.14
N GLU A 39 3.19 15.37 -10.39
CA GLU A 39 3.33 14.41 -11.49
C GLU A 39 2.94 15.06 -12.83
N GLU A 40 3.85 15.83 -13.42
CA GLU A 40 3.77 16.19 -14.84
C GLU A 40 3.94 14.92 -15.69
N PRO A 41 3.17 14.72 -16.77
CA PRO A 41 3.20 13.49 -17.56
C PRO A 41 4.60 13.30 -18.16
N GLU A 42 5.38 12.40 -17.58
CA GLU A 42 6.72 12.09 -18.04
C GLU A 42 6.69 11.58 -19.48
N GLU A 43 7.19 12.39 -20.42
CA GLU A 43 7.47 11.94 -21.78
C GLU A 43 8.49 10.79 -21.70
N ILE A 44 8.22 9.66 -22.36
CA ILE A 44 9.02 8.40 -22.29
C ILE A 44 10.55 8.62 -22.41
N GLU A 45 10.98 9.69 -23.08
CA GLU A 45 12.37 10.12 -23.20
C GLU A 45 13.04 10.46 -21.86
N THR A 46 12.32 11.07 -20.91
CA THR A 46 12.85 11.37 -19.57
C THR A 46 13.07 10.08 -18.76
N VAL A 47 12.12 9.15 -18.81
CA VAL A 47 12.19 7.84 -18.16
C VAL A 47 13.41 7.05 -18.66
N MET A 48 13.65 7.02 -19.97
CA MET A 48 14.81 6.34 -20.56
C MET A 48 16.16 6.91 -20.09
N LYS A 49 16.22 8.19 -19.74
CA LYS A 49 17.44 8.84 -19.25
C LYS A 49 17.74 8.50 -17.79
N VAL A 50 16.70 8.30 -16.98
CA VAL A 50 16.83 7.95 -15.55
C VAL A 50 16.98 6.44 -15.36
N PHE A 51 16.27 5.63 -16.14
CA PHE A 51 16.30 4.18 -16.01
C PHE A 51 17.61 3.57 -16.56
N PRO A 52 18.19 2.57 -15.86
CA PRO A 52 19.31 1.81 -16.39
C PRO A 52 18.97 1.18 -17.74
N SER A 53 19.91 1.25 -18.69
CA SER A 53 19.72 0.78 -20.06
C SER A 53 19.32 -0.69 -20.19
N SER A 54 19.68 -1.52 -19.21
CA SER A 54 19.26 -2.93 -19.13
C SER A 54 17.74 -3.11 -19.04
N TYR A 55 17.00 -2.13 -18.52
CA TYR A 55 15.55 -2.18 -18.35
C TYR A 55 14.79 -1.46 -19.47
N HIS A 56 15.48 -0.85 -20.44
CA HIS A 56 14.83 -0.13 -21.54
C HIS A 56 13.87 -1.02 -22.35
N GLN A 57 14.14 -2.32 -22.42
CA GLN A 57 13.27 -3.30 -23.10
C GLN A 57 11.95 -3.55 -22.34
N SER A 58 11.90 -3.25 -21.05
CA SER A 58 10.77 -3.54 -20.16
C SER A 58 10.19 -2.28 -19.51
N LEU A 59 10.44 -1.08 -20.06
CA LEU A 59 9.85 0.15 -19.53
C LEU A 59 8.32 0.09 -19.50
N ASP A 60 7.77 -0.68 -20.43
CA ASP A 60 6.35 -0.94 -20.54
C ASP A 60 5.73 -1.55 -19.28
N VAL A 61 6.45 -2.42 -18.57
CA VAL A 61 5.92 -3.05 -17.34
C VAL A 61 5.86 -2.08 -16.16
N SER A 62 6.58 -0.96 -16.25
CA SER A 62 6.60 0.10 -15.25
C SER A 62 5.64 1.24 -15.58
N SER A 63 4.84 1.12 -16.63
CA SER A 63 3.87 2.14 -17.02
C SER A 63 2.70 2.17 -16.03
N LYS A 64 2.47 3.32 -15.39
CA LYS A 64 1.33 3.57 -14.49
C LYS A 64 -0.01 3.23 -15.15
N VAL A 65 -0.23 3.74 -16.37
CA VAL A 65 -1.44 3.49 -17.17
C VAL A 65 -1.66 1.99 -17.47
N LYS A 66 -0.59 1.20 -17.59
CA LYS A 66 -0.71 -0.25 -17.78
C LYS A 66 -0.90 -0.98 -16.45
N ALA A 67 -0.38 -0.45 -15.36
CA ALA A 67 -0.57 -0.99 -14.01
C ALA A 67 -2.02 -0.88 -13.54
N ASP A 68 -2.74 0.16 -13.97
CA ASP A 68 -4.17 0.35 -13.66
C ASP A 68 -5.09 -0.68 -14.35
N LYS A 69 -4.54 -1.59 -15.16
CA LYS A 69 -5.32 -2.64 -15.85
C LYS A 69 -4.86 -4.02 -15.45
N LEU A 70 -5.78 -4.85 -14.99
CA LEU A 70 -5.48 -6.27 -14.73
C LEU A 70 -5.17 -7.01 -16.03
N PRO A 71 -4.01 -7.69 -16.12
CA PRO A 71 -3.71 -8.53 -17.27
C PRO A 71 -4.60 -9.79 -17.23
N HIS A 72 -5.39 -10.02 -18.28
CA HIS A 72 -6.11 -11.27 -18.45
C HIS A 72 -5.13 -12.44 -18.59
N ARG A 73 -5.17 -13.38 -17.64
CA ARG A 73 -4.41 -14.63 -17.69
C ARG A 73 -5.33 -15.79 -18.10
N ALA A 74 -4.75 -16.84 -18.67
CA ALA A 74 -5.50 -18.04 -19.08
C ALA A 74 -5.95 -18.90 -17.88
N CYS A 75 -5.45 -18.61 -16.68
CA CYS A 75 -5.80 -19.31 -15.46
C CYS A 75 -6.06 -18.30 -14.34
N ASP A 76 -7.04 -18.64 -13.52
CA ASP A 76 -7.32 -17.95 -12.27
C ASP A 76 -6.46 -18.54 -11.15
N HIS A 77 -6.11 -17.71 -10.17
CA HIS A 77 -5.38 -18.17 -9.00
C HIS A 77 -6.33 -18.96 -8.08
N HIS A 78 -6.06 -20.26 -7.90
CA HIS A 78 -6.80 -21.09 -6.97
C HIS A 78 -6.15 -21.07 -5.59
N ILE A 79 -6.96 -20.83 -4.56
CA ILE A 79 -6.53 -20.90 -3.16
C ILE A 79 -6.95 -22.26 -2.60
N GLU A 80 -5.98 -23.14 -2.35
CA GLU A 80 -6.21 -24.42 -1.67
C GLU A 80 -6.42 -24.17 -0.17
N LEU A 81 -7.55 -24.65 0.38
CA LEU A 81 -7.85 -24.51 1.80
C LEU A 81 -7.48 -25.79 2.55
N GLU A 82 -6.69 -25.66 3.61
CA GLU A 82 -6.47 -26.71 4.59
C GLU A 82 -7.55 -26.62 5.69
N GLY A 83 -8.52 -27.53 5.70
CA GLY A 83 -9.52 -27.64 6.77
C GLY A 83 -10.90 -27.04 6.45
N SER A 84 -11.50 -26.31 7.41
CA SER A 84 -12.87 -25.77 7.30
C SER A 84 -12.92 -24.38 6.66
N LEU A 85 -14.13 -23.92 6.34
CA LEU A 85 -14.38 -22.56 5.84
C LEU A 85 -13.77 -21.49 6.77
N PRO A 86 -13.25 -20.38 6.21
CA PRO A 86 -12.68 -19.30 7.00
C PRO A 86 -13.75 -18.69 7.92
N PRO A 87 -13.40 -18.31 9.16
CA PRO A 87 -14.33 -17.69 10.08
C PRO A 87 -14.72 -16.29 9.59
N VAL A 88 -15.98 -15.91 9.82
CA VAL A 88 -16.44 -14.54 9.57
C VAL A 88 -15.88 -13.62 10.65
N GLY A 89 -14.94 -12.77 10.27
CA GLY A 89 -14.34 -11.77 11.16
C GLY A 89 -15.25 -10.57 11.39
N VAL A 90 -15.00 -9.84 12.49
CA VAL A 90 -15.60 -8.51 12.71
C VAL A 90 -14.80 -7.44 11.96
N ILE A 91 -15.47 -6.40 11.49
CA ILE A 91 -14.83 -5.24 10.88
C ILE A 91 -14.35 -4.31 11.99
N TYR A 92 -13.08 -3.88 11.93
CA TYR A 92 -12.53 -2.93 12.88
C TYR A 92 -13.16 -1.54 12.73
N SER A 93 -13.34 -0.84 13.85
CA SER A 93 -13.81 0.54 13.86
C SER A 93 -12.75 1.46 13.24
N LEU A 94 -13.14 2.22 12.23
CA LEU A 94 -12.33 3.24 11.59
C LEU A 94 -12.80 4.64 12.00
N SER A 95 -11.89 5.60 12.02
CA SER A 95 -12.23 7.02 12.18
C SER A 95 -12.95 7.55 10.93
N ASN A 96 -13.59 8.73 11.03
CA ASN A 96 -14.30 9.31 9.89
C ASN A 96 -13.37 9.58 8.70
N GLN A 97 -12.14 10.06 8.97
CA GLN A 97 -11.16 10.33 7.92
C GLN A 97 -10.73 9.04 7.21
N GLU A 98 -10.45 7.98 7.96
CA GLU A 98 -10.09 6.67 7.38
C GLU A 98 -11.25 6.06 6.59
N LEU A 99 -12.50 6.27 7.04
CA LEU A 99 -13.69 5.82 6.30
C LEU A 99 -13.85 6.54 4.96
N ASP A 100 -13.60 7.85 4.92
CA ASP A 100 -13.70 8.61 3.68
C ASP A 100 -12.60 8.15 2.70
N THR A 101 -11.36 8.02 3.15
CA THR A 101 -10.28 7.45 2.33
C THR A 101 -10.59 6.03 1.84
N LEU A 102 -11.17 5.18 2.70
CA LEU A 102 -11.56 3.83 2.31
C LEU A 102 -12.66 3.82 1.25
N ARG A 103 -13.63 4.74 1.33
CA ARG A 103 -14.70 4.86 0.33
C ARG A 103 -14.15 5.26 -1.03
N ASP A 104 -13.26 6.24 -1.06
CA ASP A 104 -12.63 6.70 -2.29
C ASP A 104 -11.86 5.54 -2.96
N TYR A 105 -11.01 4.85 -2.18
CA TYR A 105 -10.28 3.67 -2.65
C TYR A 105 -11.20 2.58 -3.20
N ILE A 106 -12.28 2.24 -2.48
CA ILE A 106 -13.24 1.23 -2.94
C ILE A 106 -13.90 1.67 -4.25
N SER A 107 -14.29 2.95 -4.38
CA SER A 107 -14.95 3.46 -5.58
C SER A 107 -14.05 3.37 -6.81
N GLU A 108 -12.80 3.81 -6.70
CA GLU A 108 -11.80 3.74 -7.79
C GLU A 108 -11.56 2.29 -8.21
N ASN A 109 -11.36 1.38 -7.25
CA ASN A 109 -11.06 -0.02 -7.57
C ASN A 109 -12.28 -0.81 -8.10
N LEU A 110 -13.50 -0.34 -7.81
CA LEU A 110 -14.72 -0.85 -8.44
C LEU A 110 -14.85 -0.37 -9.89
N GLU A 111 -14.52 0.90 -10.16
CA GLU A 111 -14.54 1.47 -11.51
C GLU A 111 -13.50 0.82 -12.43
N GLU A 112 -12.28 0.59 -11.92
CA GLU A 112 -11.22 -0.13 -12.64
C GLU A 112 -11.48 -1.65 -12.76
N GLY A 113 -12.41 -2.18 -11.97
CA GLY A 113 -12.77 -3.61 -11.99
C GLY A 113 -11.75 -4.52 -11.28
N PHE A 114 -10.92 -3.97 -10.40
CA PHE A 114 -10.02 -4.76 -9.55
C PHE A 114 -10.77 -5.59 -8.51
N ILE A 115 -11.89 -5.06 -8.01
CA ILE A 115 -12.75 -5.72 -7.02
C ILE A 115 -14.20 -5.71 -7.49
N GLN A 116 -15.03 -6.60 -6.92
CA GLN A 116 -16.46 -6.67 -7.19
C GLN A 116 -17.25 -7.06 -5.93
N PRO A 117 -18.53 -6.65 -5.82
CA PRO A 117 -19.38 -7.10 -4.73
C PRO A 117 -19.55 -8.61 -4.73
N SER A 118 -19.45 -9.22 -3.54
CA SER A 118 -19.66 -10.66 -3.34
C SER A 118 -20.63 -10.91 -2.20
N SER A 119 -21.25 -12.09 -2.21
CA SER A 119 -22.13 -12.58 -1.15
C SER A 119 -21.54 -13.89 -0.61
N SER A 120 -20.46 -13.77 0.17
CA SER A 120 -19.83 -14.89 0.89
C SER A 120 -20.58 -15.27 2.14
#